data_AF-A0A2G6QN49-F1
#
_entry.id   AF-A0A2G6QN49-F1
#
_cell.length_a   1.000
_cell.length_b   1.000
_cell.length_c   1.000
_cell.angle_alpha   90.00
_cell.angle_beta   90.00
_cell.angle_gamma   90.00
#
_symmetry.space_group_name_H-M   'P 1'
#
loop_
_entity.id
_entity.type
_entity.pdbx_description
1 polymer ?
#
loop_
_entity_poly.entity_id
_entity_poly.type
_entity_poly.pdbx_seq_one_letter_code
_entity_poly.pdbx_strand_id
1 'polypeptide(L)'
;MKKTKLIFSMIFIGFTTLMFAHTALLYVEDNYDGTISVECAFSNGANTAGLTVYILENKEYKGKEESLNGKKILYKATLDDIGCADIVKPAVNDYIILFDGGPGHTTSLKGKILTDDEKDEWNTYINKNKKLIGKWLPFIKGEK
;
A
#
# COMPACT_ATOMS: atom_id res chain seq x y z
N MET A 1 42.20 15.56 -24.85
CA MET A 1 41.29 14.40 -24.66
C MET A 1 41.31 13.75 -23.26
N LYS A 2 42.36 13.88 -22.43
CA LYS A 2 42.37 13.29 -21.07
C LYS A 2 41.57 14.10 -20.03
N LYS A 3 41.62 15.44 -20.09
CA LYS A 3 40.90 16.34 -19.16
C LYS A 3 39.37 16.32 -19.37
N THR A 4 38.91 16.16 -20.61
CA THR A 4 37.49 16.07 -20.97
C THR A 4 36.85 14.77 -20.48
N LYS A 5 37.58 13.65 -20.49
CA LYS A 5 37.13 12.37 -19.92
C LYS A 5 37.01 12.42 -18.38
N LEU A 6 37.89 13.18 -17.72
CA LEU A 6 37.86 13.37 -16.26
C LEU A 6 36.62 14.19 -15.82
N ILE A 7 36.28 15.25 -16.56
CA ILE A 7 35.09 16.08 -16.30
C ILE A 7 33.81 15.26 -16.48
N PHE A 8 33.74 14.44 -17.53
CA PHE A 8 32.57 13.57 -17.78
C PHE A 8 32.38 12.52 -16.66
N SER A 9 33.48 11.97 -16.13
CA SER A 9 33.45 11.04 -14.99
C SER A 9 32.96 11.69 -13.70
N MET A 10 33.30 12.96 -13.46
CA MET A 10 32.95 13.68 -12.23
C MET A 10 31.48 14.14 -12.23
N ILE A 11 30.92 14.47 -13.40
CA ILE A 11 29.49 14.77 -13.57
C ILE A 11 28.62 13.53 -13.33
N PHE A 12 29.07 12.35 -13.76
CA PHE A 12 28.31 11.10 -13.59
C PHE A 12 28.23 10.65 -12.11
N ILE A 13 29.29 10.86 -11.32
CA ILE A 13 29.32 10.54 -9.88
C ILE A 13 28.41 11.50 -9.07
N GLY A 14 28.26 12.76 -9.49
CA GLY A 14 27.39 13.73 -8.82
C GLY A 14 25.89 13.53 -9.07
N PHE A 15 25.50 12.87 -10.16
CA PHE A 15 24.09 12.66 -10.51
C PHE A 15 23.43 11.51 -9.72
N THR A 16 24.21 10.53 -9.26
CA THR A 16 23.66 9.35 -8.55
C THR A 16 23.15 9.67 -7.14
N THR A 17 23.59 10.77 -6.52
CA THR A 17 23.21 11.13 -5.15
C THR A 17 21.85 11.82 -5.05
N LEU A 18 21.33 12.38 -6.15
CA LEU A 18 20.05 13.11 -6.16
C LEU A 18 18.82 12.21 -6.21
N MET A 19 18.97 10.93 -6.60
CA MET A 19 17.84 10.01 -6.78
C MET A 19 17.34 9.35 -5.49
N PHE A 20 18.02 9.54 -4.35
CA PHE A 20 17.73 8.84 -3.08
C PHE A 20 17.37 9.77 -1.92
N ALA A 21 17.04 11.04 -2.19
CA ALA A 21 16.82 12.03 -1.13
C ALA A 21 15.43 11.97 -0.47
N HIS A 22 14.49 11.15 -0.97
CA HIS A 22 13.15 11.06 -0.39
C HIS A 22 12.73 9.61 -0.14
N THR A 23 12.14 9.40 1.04
CA THR A 23 11.68 8.10 1.51
C THR A 23 10.16 8.05 1.43
N ALA A 24 9.62 6.93 0.94
CA ALA A 24 8.20 6.65 1.03
C ALA A 24 7.84 6.29 2.48
N LEU A 25 6.87 7.00 3.04
CA LEU A 25 6.36 6.84 4.39
C LEU A 25 4.99 6.18 4.33
N LEU A 26 4.74 5.26 5.25
CA LEU A 26 3.47 4.57 5.41
C LEU A 26 3.17 4.48 6.90
N TYR A 27 2.00 4.96 7.28
CA TYR A 27 1.45 4.87 8.62
C TYR A 27 0.11 4.13 8.57
N VAL A 28 -0.16 3.34 9.61
CA VAL A 28 -1.36 2.50 9.70
C VAL A 28 -1.90 2.57 11.12
N GLU A 29 -3.07 3.19 11.25
CA GLU A 29 -3.81 3.26 12.51
C GLU A 29 -4.95 2.23 12.52
N ASP A 30 -5.19 1.64 13.69
CA ASP A 30 -6.37 0.80 13.89
C ASP A 30 -7.55 1.67 14.35
N ASN A 31 -8.68 1.61 13.65
CA ASN A 31 -9.87 2.35 14.02
C ASN A 31 -10.74 1.59 15.04
N TYR A 32 -10.41 0.33 15.34
CA TYR A 32 -11.12 -0.56 16.27
C TYR A 32 -12.59 -0.82 15.92
N ASP A 33 -12.96 -0.64 14.65
CA ASP A 33 -14.33 -0.79 14.11
C ASP A 33 -14.36 -1.75 12.90
N GLY A 34 -13.30 -2.54 12.73
CA GLY A 34 -13.09 -3.37 11.55
C GLY A 34 -12.51 -2.63 10.34
N THR A 35 -12.13 -1.36 10.48
CA THR A 35 -11.37 -0.61 9.48
C THR A 35 -10.00 -0.18 10.00
N ILE A 36 -9.14 0.29 9.10
CA ILE A 36 -7.86 0.93 9.39
C ILE A 36 -7.76 2.23 8.61
N SER A 37 -7.07 3.19 9.19
CA SER A 37 -6.70 4.43 8.51
C SER A 37 -5.26 4.30 8.01
N VAL A 38 -5.03 4.56 6.73
CA VAL A 38 -3.68 4.55 6.13
C VAL A 38 -3.31 5.95 5.70
N GLU A 39 -2.11 6.38 6.05
CA GLU A 39 -1.51 7.63 5.60
C GLU A 39 -0.19 7.34 4.88
N CYS A 40 -0.01 7.95 3.72
CA CYS A 40 1.16 7.78 2.88
C CYS A 40 1.71 9.14 2.47
N ALA A 41 3.02 9.30 2.61
CA ALA A 41 3.71 10.55 2.30
C ALA A 41 5.10 10.28 1.70
N PHE A 42 5.68 11.29 1.08
CA PHE A 42 7.11 11.32 0.79
C PHE A 42 7.81 12.27 1.76
N SER A 43 9.01 11.93 2.23
CA SER A 43 9.76 12.75 3.19
C SER A 43 10.14 14.15 2.70
N ASN A 44 9.96 14.43 1.41
CA ASN A 44 10.15 15.74 0.79
C ASN A 44 8.84 16.54 0.61
N GLY A 45 7.70 16.02 1.08
CA GLY A 45 6.39 16.65 0.95
C GLY A 45 5.76 16.55 -0.44
N ALA A 46 6.29 15.70 -1.33
CA ALA A 46 5.63 15.43 -2.60
C ALA A 46 4.24 14.81 -2.38
N ASN A 47 3.30 15.20 -3.26
CA ASN A 47 1.90 14.76 -3.15
C ASN A 47 1.76 13.27 -3.44
N THR A 48 0.94 12.58 -2.63
CA THR A 48 0.59 11.16 -2.77
C THR A 48 -0.85 10.94 -3.22
N ALA A 49 -1.63 12.00 -3.43
CA ALA A 49 -3.01 11.93 -3.90
C ALA A 49 -3.14 11.14 -5.21
N GLY A 50 -4.14 10.27 -5.28
CA GLY A 50 -4.39 9.42 -6.44
C GLY A 50 -3.47 8.21 -6.56
N LEU A 51 -2.42 8.09 -5.74
CA LEU A 51 -1.60 6.87 -5.70
C LEU A 51 -2.37 5.72 -5.05
N THR A 52 -1.91 4.50 -5.30
CA THR A 52 -2.60 3.29 -4.84
C THR A 52 -1.88 2.67 -3.65
N VAL A 53 -2.65 2.34 -2.62
CA VAL A 53 -2.24 1.44 -1.54
C VAL A 53 -2.83 0.06 -1.82
N TYR A 54 -1.98 -0.96 -1.75
CA TYR A 54 -2.37 -2.35 -1.96
C TYR A 54 -2.47 -3.09 -0.64
N ILE A 55 -3.54 -3.87 -0.51
CA ILE A 55 -3.72 -4.79 0.60
C ILE A 55 -3.42 -6.17 0.04
N LEU A 56 -2.37 -6.82 0.53
CA LEU A 56 -1.86 -8.07 -0.03
C LEU A 56 -1.89 -9.17 1.03
N GLU A 57 -2.30 -10.37 0.66
CA GLU A 57 -2.15 -11.54 1.52
C GLU A 57 -0.66 -11.80 1.76
N ASN A 58 -0.25 -11.98 3.02
CA ASN A 58 1.17 -12.16 3.34
C ASN A 58 1.63 -13.60 3.14
N LYS A 59 1.35 -14.14 1.95
CA LYS A 59 1.67 -15.51 1.57
C LYS A 59 2.06 -15.54 0.10
N GLU A 60 2.96 -16.46 -0.25
CA GLU A 60 3.23 -16.74 -1.65
C GLU A 60 1.96 -17.18 -2.38
N TYR A 61 1.76 -16.61 -3.55
CA TYR A 61 0.56 -16.79 -4.33
C TYR A 61 0.88 -17.26 -5.74
N LYS A 62 0.25 -18.37 -6.14
CA LYS A 62 0.43 -19.03 -7.45
C LYS A 62 -0.91 -19.22 -8.18
N GLY A 63 -1.96 -18.53 -7.73
CA GLY A 63 -3.28 -18.58 -8.36
C GLY A 63 -3.36 -17.72 -9.63
N LYS A 64 -4.56 -17.60 -10.20
CA LYS A 64 -4.80 -16.86 -11.45
C LYS A 64 -5.27 -15.42 -11.22
N GLU A 65 -5.72 -15.13 -10.00
CA GLU A 65 -6.22 -13.83 -9.59
C GLU A 65 -5.11 -12.78 -9.55
N GLU A 66 -5.50 -11.50 -9.49
CA GLU A 66 -4.57 -10.38 -9.44
C GLU A 66 -3.55 -10.55 -8.30
N SER A 67 -2.28 -10.34 -8.63
CA SER A 67 -1.16 -10.45 -7.70
C SER A 67 -0.17 -9.33 -7.91
N LEU A 68 0.55 -8.99 -6.84
CA LEU A 68 1.64 -8.02 -6.83
C LEU A 68 2.78 -8.61 -6.03
N ASN A 69 4.00 -8.60 -6.59
CA ASN A 69 5.19 -9.17 -5.96
C ASN A 69 5.00 -10.62 -5.47
N GLY A 70 4.27 -11.44 -6.23
CA GLY A 70 3.99 -12.83 -5.90
C GLY A 70 3.00 -13.04 -4.74
N LYS A 71 2.27 -12.01 -4.32
CA LYS A 71 1.23 -12.04 -3.27
C LYS A 71 -0.15 -11.73 -3.87
N LYS A 72 -1.21 -12.37 -3.37
CA LYS A 72 -2.59 -12.13 -3.82
C LYS A 72 -3.03 -10.71 -3.43
N ILE A 73 -3.62 -9.97 -4.35
CA ILE A 73 -4.22 -8.66 -4.02
C ILE A 73 -5.60 -8.92 -3.40
N LEU A 74 -5.79 -8.45 -2.17
CA LEU A 74 -7.05 -8.53 -1.44
C LEU A 74 -7.92 -7.31 -1.69
N TYR A 75 -7.30 -6.13 -1.78
CA TYR A 75 -7.97 -4.87 -2.04
C TYR A 75 -7.00 -3.82 -2.60
N LYS A 76 -7.55 -2.76 -3.20
CA LYS A 76 -6.81 -1.56 -3.62
C LYS A 76 -7.56 -0.32 -3.14
N ALA A 77 -6.84 0.58 -2.48
CA ALA A 77 -7.36 1.88 -2.07
C ALA A 77 -6.61 2.99 -2.82
N THR A 78 -7.34 4.03 -3.22
CA THR A 78 -6.76 5.24 -3.79
C THR A 78 -6.67 6.28 -2.70
N LEU A 79 -5.50 6.89 -2.56
CA LEU A 79 -5.27 7.95 -1.59
C LEU A 79 -6.02 9.23 -1.98
N ASP A 80 -6.59 9.89 -0.99
CA ASP A 80 -7.26 11.18 -1.13
C ASP A 80 -6.25 12.34 -1.28
N ASP A 81 -6.77 13.57 -1.30
CA ASP A 81 -5.98 14.80 -1.53
C ASP A 81 -4.92 15.07 -0.45
N ILE A 82 -5.02 14.41 0.72
CA ILE A 82 -4.06 14.55 1.82
C ILE A 82 -3.22 13.28 2.01
N GLY A 83 -3.32 12.30 1.11
CA GLY A 83 -2.53 11.07 1.17
C GLY A 83 -3.09 10.02 2.12
N CYS A 84 -4.39 10.07 2.42
CA CYS A 84 -5.07 9.16 3.34
C CYS A 84 -6.04 8.22 2.61
N ALA A 85 -6.30 7.05 3.21
CA ALA A 85 -7.39 6.18 2.82
C ALA A 85 -7.89 5.32 4.00
N ASP A 86 -9.21 5.22 4.13
CA ASP A 86 -9.85 4.26 5.04
C ASP A 86 -10.08 2.93 4.33
N ILE A 87 -9.65 1.86 4.99
CA ILE A 87 -9.61 0.53 4.39
C ILE A 87 -10.28 -0.45 5.35
N VAL A 88 -11.22 -1.24 4.85
CA VAL A 88 -11.80 -2.33 5.63
C VAL A 88 -10.77 -3.45 5.85
N LYS A 89 -10.64 -3.92 7.09
CA LYS A 89 -9.73 -5.02 7.43
C LYS A 89 -10.16 -6.28 6.66
N PRO A 90 -9.28 -6.96 5.94
CA PRO A 90 -9.61 -8.27 5.39
C PRO A 90 -9.79 -9.29 6.51
N ALA A 91 -10.76 -10.19 6.38
CA ALA A 91 -10.98 -11.35 7.24
C ALA A 91 -9.96 -12.47 6.95
N VAL A 92 -8.68 -12.11 6.88
CA VAL A 92 -7.54 -13.03 6.76
C VAL A 92 -6.56 -12.77 7.91
N ASN A 93 -5.89 -13.82 8.35
CA ASN A 93 -5.06 -13.76 9.56
C ASN A 93 -3.69 -13.09 9.35
N ASP A 94 -3.23 -12.97 8.11
CA ASP A 94 -1.94 -12.36 7.80
C ASP A 94 -1.95 -11.64 6.45
N TYR A 95 -1.80 -10.32 6.50
CA TYR A 95 -1.77 -9.46 5.32
C TYR A 95 -0.81 -8.28 5.55
N ILE A 96 -0.37 -7.68 4.46
CA ILE A 96 0.44 -6.46 4.46
C ILE A 96 -0.27 -5.35 3.71
N ILE A 97 0.06 -4.13 4.09
CA ILE A 97 -0.32 -2.90 3.40
C ILE A 97 0.93 -2.41 2.70
N LEU A 98 0.87 -2.28 1.39
CA LEU A 98 1.98 -1.85 0.55
C LEU A 98 1.61 -0.51 -0.10
N PHE A 99 2.39 0.52 0.20
CA PHE A 99 2.37 1.77 -0.53
C PHE A 99 3.31 1.67 -1.73
N ASP A 100 2.75 1.88 -2.92
CA ASP A 100 3.50 1.92 -4.18
C ASP A 100 3.71 3.38 -4.61
N GLY A 101 4.82 3.97 -4.16
CA GLY A 101 5.28 5.29 -4.59
C GLY A 101 6.08 5.28 -5.90
N GLY A 102 6.14 4.14 -6.62
CA GLY A 102 6.92 3.97 -7.84
C GLY A 102 8.30 3.30 -7.64
N PRO A 103 9.08 3.13 -8.72
CA PRO A 103 10.36 2.41 -8.67
C PRO A 103 11.31 2.96 -7.60
N GLY A 104 11.75 2.10 -6.69
CA GLY A 104 12.63 2.46 -5.58
C GLY A 104 11.93 3.16 -4.40
N HIS A 105 10.62 3.38 -4.45
CA HIS A 105 9.84 4.14 -3.47
C HIS A 105 8.62 3.35 -2.95
N THR A 106 8.83 2.06 -2.65
CA THR A 106 7.79 1.18 -2.09
C THR A 106 8.07 0.91 -0.62
N THR A 107 7.04 0.95 0.22
CA THR A 107 7.14 0.59 1.65
C THR A 107 5.94 -0.24 2.07
N SER A 108 6.14 -1.15 3.02
CA SER A 108 5.06 -2.03 3.48
C SER A 108 5.09 -2.23 4.99
N LEU A 109 3.90 -2.31 5.58
CA LEU A 109 3.69 -2.66 6.99
C LEU A 109 2.75 -3.84 7.14
N LYS A 110 2.88 -4.55 8.26
CA LYS A 110 1.92 -5.58 8.64
C LYS A 110 0.57 -4.93 8.95
N GLY A 111 -0.49 -5.52 8.42
CA GLY A 111 -1.85 -5.07 8.67
C GLY A 111 -2.35 -5.37 10.08
N LYS A 112 -3.38 -4.64 10.51
CA LYS A 112 -4.08 -4.89 11.78
C LYS A 112 -5.13 -5.98 11.57
N ILE A 113 -5.11 -7.01 12.40
CA ILE A 113 -5.99 -8.18 12.23
C ILE A 113 -7.39 -7.79 12.69
N LEU A 114 -8.41 -8.21 11.94
CA LEU A 114 -9.81 -8.10 12.34
C LEU A 114 -10.05 -8.94 13.59
N THR A 115 -10.50 -8.32 14.68
CA THR A 115 -10.78 -9.01 15.94
C THR A 115 -12.22 -9.51 15.99
N ASP A 116 -12.53 -10.39 16.95
CA ASP A 116 -13.89 -10.88 17.14
C ASP A 116 -14.85 -9.76 17.58
N ASP A 117 -14.38 -8.81 18.39
CA ASP A 117 -15.16 -7.68 18.91
C ASP A 117 -15.56 -6.71 17.78
N GLU A 118 -14.79 -6.65 16.70
CA GLU A 118 -15.02 -5.77 15.55
C GLU A 118 -16.00 -6.37 14.52
N LYS A 119 -16.32 -7.67 14.60
CA LYS A 119 -17.02 -8.39 13.53
C LYS A 119 -18.41 -7.84 13.24
N ASP A 120 -19.13 -7.37 14.25
CA ASP A 120 -20.50 -6.88 14.08
C ASP A 120 -20.51 -5.55 13.29
N GLU A 121 -19.60 -4.64 13.63
CA GLU A 121 -19.41 -3.37 12.92
C GLU A 121 -18.86 -3.60 11.52
N TRP A 122 -17.87 -4.49 11.40
CA TRP A 122 -17.31 -4.91 10.12
C TRP A 122 -18.38 -5.48 9.17
N ASN A 123 -19.24 -6.38 9.65
CA ASN A 123 -20.32 -6.94 8.85
C ASN A 123 -21.29 -5.86 8.38
N THR A 124 -21.59 -4.91 9.25
CA THR A 124 -22.44 -3.75 8.92
C THR A 124 -21.79 -2.91 7.82
N TYR A 125 -20.50 -2.59 7.94
CA TYR A 125 -19.73 -1.86 6.93
C TYR A 125 -19.72 -2.59 5.58
N ILE A 126 -19.38 -3.88 5.58
CA ILE A 126 -19.31 -4.70 4.37
C ILE A 126 -20.65 -4.75 3.65
N ASN A 127 -21.75 -4.93 4.39
CA ASN A 127 -23.09 -4.99 3.81
C ASN A 127 -23.53 -3.64 3.24
N LYS A 128 -23.26 -2.54 3.96
CA LYS A 128 -23.56 -1.17 3.51
C LYS A 128 -22.76 -0.79 2.26
N ASN A 129 -21.48 -1.16 2.22
CA ASN A 129 -20.53 -0.75 1.18
C ASN A 129 -20.29 -1.82 0.11
N LYS A 130 -21.10 -2.89 0.06
CA LYS A 130 -20.94 -4.04 -0.85
C LYS A 130 -20.73 -3.64 -2.31
N LYS A 131 -21.47 -2.61 -2.78
CA LYS A 131 -21.37 -2.10 -4.16
C LYS A 131 -20.05 -1.37 -4.42
N LEU A 132 -19.54 -0.62 -3.44
CA LEU A 132 -18.28 0.12 -3.54
C LEU A 132 -17.09 -0.84 -3.52
N ILE A 133 -17.12 -1.82 -2.63
CA ILE A 133 -16.10 -2.88 -2.53
C ILE A 133 -16.08 -3.73 -3.81
N GLY A 134 -17.26 -4.03 -4.36
CA GLY A 134 -17.42 -4.63 -5.67
C GLY A 134 -16.69 -5.97 -5.81
N LYS A 135 -15.80 -6.06 -6.81
CA LYS A 135 -15.07 -7.30 -7.15
C LYS A 135 -14.17 -7.81 -6.02
N TRP A 136 -13.84 -6.95 -5.05
CA TRP A 136 -12.93 -7.30 -3.97
C TRP A 136 -13.59 -8.00 -2.79
N LEU A 137 -14.92 -8.02 -2.75
CA LEU A 137 -15.69 -8.54 -1.62
C LEU A 137 -15.29 -9.97 -1.22
N PRO A 138 -15.13 -10.94 -2.15
CA PRO A 138 -14.73 -12.30 -1.77
C PRO A 138 -13.36 -12.32 -1.10
N PHE A 139 -12.41 -11.54 -1.62
CA PHE A 139 -11.04 -11.51 -1.10
C PHE A 139 -10.95 -10.85 0.27
N ILE A 140 -11.72 -9.77 0.49
CA ILE A 140 -11.84 -9.13 1.81
C ILE A 140 -12.49 -10.08 2.82
N LYS A 141 -13.42 -10.93 2.39
CA LYS A 141 -14.02 -11.99 3.23
C LYS A 141 -13.12 -13.20 3.47
N GLY A 142 -11.93 -13.24 2.85
CA GLY A 142 -11.06 -14.42 2.91
C GLY A 142 -11.62 -15.64 2.14
N GLU A 143 -12.58 -15.42 1.25
CA GLU A 143 -13.09 -16.46 0.35
C GLU A 143 -12.00 -16.80 -0.68
N LYS A 144 -11.85 -18.10 -0.98
CA LYS A 144 -10.77 -18.62 -1.84
C LYS A 144 -11.04 -18.38 -3.32
#